data_AF-A0A0G1YIB2-F1
#
_entry.id   AF-A0A0G1YIB2-F1
#
_cell.length_a   1.000
_cell.length_b   1.000
_cell.length_c   1.000
_cell.angle_alpha   90.00
_cell.angle_beta   90.00
_cell.angle_gamma   90.00
#
_symmetry.space_group_name_H-M   'P 1'
#
loop_
_entity.id
_entity.type
_entity.pdbx_description
1 polymer ?
#
loop_
_entity_poly.entity_id
_entity_poly.type
_entity_poly.pdbx_seq_one_letter_code
_entity_poly.pdbx_strand_id
1 'polypeptide(L)'
;MEIKIAGIEIKAPTLRVLIRLGITAAFVILIVALVLRPRTAPEPQEQWKRIIPGVTTQEEVKSLLGEPDKTETINGVLVLYYTSTSPYFTDEIFIGSDNKVEFIRERIIGRSDISLQTYLNNLGNYIRLYGPDSESSGIFLYVSPERGAAYLGNPINDLTEQIWYFQPNSIENLLQKTYFAEYSLTEILKPADGVE
;
A
#
# COMPACT_ATOMS: atom_id res chain seq x y z
N MET A 1 8.45 -23.24 52.30
CA MET A 1 7.68 -23.97 51.27
C MET A 1 8.61 -24.19 50.10
N GLU A 2 8.97 -25.44 49.86
CA GLU A 2 9.98 -25.86 48.88
C GLU A 2 9.28 -26.65 47.78
N ILE A 3 9.68 -26.42 46.53
CA ILE A 3 9.08 -27.10 45.38
C ILE A 3 10.20 -27.86 44.67
N LYS A 4 10.04 -29.18 44.56
CA LYS A 4 10.92 -30.06 43.79
C LYS A 4 10.31 -30.30 42.41
N ILE A 5 11.05 -29.94 41.37
CA ILE A 5 10.67 -30.24 39.98
C ILE A 5 11.85 -31.00 39.36
N ALA A 6 11.59 -32.20 38.84
CA ALA A 6 12.59 -33.04 38.15
C ALA A 6 13.93 -33.23 38.92
N GLY A 7 13.87 -33.42 40.24
CA GLY A 7 15.06 -33.65 41.07
C GLY A 7 15.88 -32.40 41.42
N ILE A 8 15.47 -31.21 40.95
CA ILE A 8 16.12 -29.94 41.26
C ILE A 8 15.37 -29.25 42.41
N GLU A 9 16.12 -28.90 43.46
CA GLU A 9 15.59 -28.17 44.62
C GLU A 9 15.62 -26.65 44.37
N ILE A 10 14.44 -26.04 44.20
CA ILE A 10 14.32 -24.60 43.98
C ILE A 10 13.83 -23.93 45.26
N LYS A 11 14.67 -23.07 45.84
CA LYS A 11 14.31 -22.28 47.02
C LYS A 11 13.24 -21.24 46.66
N ALA A 12 12.28 -21.02 47.55
CA ALA A 12 11.21 -20.03 47.39
C ALA A 12 11.66 -18.62 46.91
N PRO A 13 12.75 -18.02 47.41
CA PRO A 13 13.23 -16.74 46.87
C PRO A 13 13.71 -16.85 45.41
N THR A 14 14.38 -17.94 45.04
CA THR A 14 14.83 -18.21 43.67
C THR A 14 13.65 -18.41 42.72
N LEU A 15 12.60 -19.10 43.17
CA LEU A 15 11.37 -19.28 42.40
C LEU A 15 10.68 -17.95 42.08
N ARG A 16 10.62 -17.01 43.03
CA ARG A 16 10.04 -15.67 42.82
C ARG A 16 10.81 -14.86 41.76
N VAL A 17 12.13 -14.98 41.73
CA VAL A 17 12.98 -14.31 40.73
C VAL A 17 12.75 -14.90 39.33
N LEU A 18 12.69 -16.23 39.21
CA LEU A 18 12.43 -16.91 37.95
C LEU A 18 11.05 -16.56 37.37
N ILE A 19 10.02 -16.49 38.22
CA ILE A 19 8.67 -16.07 37.79
C ILE A 19 8.68 -14.64 37.25
N ARG A 20 9.36 -13.70 37.94
CA ARG A 20 9.46 -12.30 37.49
C ARG A 20 10.18 -12.19 36.15
N LEU A 21 11.30 -12.90 35.97
CA LEU A 21 12.04 -12.93 34.70
C LEU A 21 11.21 -13.49 33.55
N GLY A 22 10.45 -14.57 33.80
CA GLY A 22 9.54 -15.15 32.82
C GLY A 22 8.45 -14.16 32.38
N ILE A 23 7.84 -13.44 33.34
CA ILE A 23 6.83 -12.42 33.04
C ILE A 23 7.43 -11.26 32.23
N THR A 24 8.61 -10.76 32.60
CA THR A 24 9.29 -9.68 31.87
C THR A 24 9.62 -10.11 30.44
N ALA A 25 10.16 -11.32 30.25
CA ALA A 25 10.46 -11.84 28.92
C ALA A 25 9.19 -11.97 28.06
N ALA A 26 8.09 -12.50 28.62
CA ALA A 26 6.82 -12.60 27.92
C ALA A 26 6.26 -11.22 27.54
N PHE A 27 6.40 -10.22 28.42
CA PHE A 27 5.96 -8.85 28.15
C PHE A 27 6.79 -8.18 27.05
N VAL A 28 8.11 -8.39 27.04
CA VAL A 28 8.99 -7.91 25.96
C VAL A 28 8.64 -8.58 24.63
N ILE A 29 8.44 -9.90 24.61
CA ILE A 29 8.02 -10.63 23.42
C ILE A 29 6.67 -10.12 22.91
N LEU A 30 5.72 -9.84 23.80
CA LEU A 30 4.43 -9.28 23.44
C LEU A 30 4.56 -7.87 22.82
N ILE A 31 5.39 -7.00 23.40
CA ILE A 31 5.67 -5.67 22.84
C ILE A 31 6.35 -5.79 21.48
N VAL A 32 7.37 -6.64 21.35
CA VAL A 32 8.05 -6.89 20.07
C VAL A 32 7.07 -7.42 19.04
N ALA A 33 6.21 -8.38 19.39
CA ALA A 33 5.19 -8.91 18.50
C ALA A 33 4.13 -7.85 18.13
N LEU A 34 3.83 -6.90 19.01
CA LEU A 34 2.92 -5.78 18.74
C LEU A 34 3.54 -4.74 17.80
N VAL A 35 4.83 -4.43 18.00
CA VAL A 35 5.61 -3.48 17.19
C VAL A 35 5.95 -4.06 15.82
N LEU A 36 6.24 -5.35 15.74
CA LEU A 36 6.54 -6.09 14.52
C LEU A 36 5.28 -6.61 13.80
N ARG A 37 4.07 -6.27 14.24
CA ARG A 37 2.88 -6.58 13.43
C ARG A 37 3.06 -5.91 12.07
N PRO A 38 3.09 -6.65 10.96
CA PRO A 38 3.01 -6.03 9.65
C PRO A 38 1.72 -5.20 9.65
N ARG A 39 1.86 -3.87 9.57
CA ARG A 39 0.71 -3.00 9.42
C ARG A 39 0.13 -3.34 8.04
N THR A 40 -0.95 -4.09 8.02
CA THR A 40 -1.60 -4.55 6.79
C THR A 40 -2.20 -3.34 6.10
N ALA A 41 -1.76 -3.06 4.86
CA ALA A 41 -2.40 -2.08 3.98
C ALA A 41 -3.93 -2.27 4.05
N PRO A 42 -4.73 -1.20 3.89
CA PRO A 42 -6.18 -1.41 3.82
C PRO A 42 -6.47 -2.47 2.76
N GLU A 43 -7.41 -3.33 3.10
CA GLU A 43 -7.71 -4.48 2.29
C GLU A 43 -8.13 -4.02 0.90
N PRO A 44 -7.43 -4.46 -0.16
CA PRO A 44 -7.89 -4.24 -1.52
C PRO A 44 -9.31 -4.76 -1.68
N GLN A 45 -10.05 -4.26 -2.69
CA GLN A 45 -11.29 -4.94 -3.08
C GLN A 45 -11.02 -6.43 -3.32
N GLU A 46 -12.03 -7.29 -3.09
CA GLU A 46 -11.84 -8.75 -3.15
C GLU A 46 -11.12 -9.21 -4.43
N GLN A 47 -11.41 -8.56 -5.57
CA GLN A 47 -10.79 -8.87 -6.84
C GLN A 47 -9.27 -8.59 -6.88
N TRP A 48 -8.81 -7.56 -6.15
CA TRP A 48 -7.41 -7.16 -6.08
C TRP A 48 -6.61 -7.89 -4.98
N LYS A 49 -7.29 -8.44 -3.96
CA LYS A 49 -6.62 -9.17 -2.86
C LYS A 49 -5.75 -10.35 -3.32
N ARG A 50 -6.05 -10.91 -4.49
CA ARG A 50 -5.37 -12.11 -5.04
C ARG A 50 -4.28 -11.77 -6.05
N ILE A 51 -4.12 -10.51 -6.43
CA ILE A 51 -3.13 -10.05 -7.40
C ILE A 51 -2.06 -9.28 -6.63
N ILE A 52 -0.87 -9.87 -6.56
CA ILE A 52 0.25 -9.35 -5.77
C ILE A 52 1.31 -8.84 -6.75
N PRO A 53 1.57 -7.52 -6.80
CA PRO A 53 2.66 -6.97 -7.60
C PRO A 53 3.99 -7.68 -7.31
N GLY A 54 4.71 -8.05 -8.37
CA GLY A 54 5.98 -8.79 -8.33
C GLY A 54 5.89 -10.29 -8.22
N VAL A 55 4.69 -10.82 -7.98
CA VAL A 55 4.45 -12.25 -7.82
C VAL A 55 3.53 -12.74 -8.91
N THR A 56 2.33 -12.15 -9.02
CA THR A 56 1.28 -12.63 -9.92
C THR A 56 1.65 -12.39 -11.38
N THR A 57 1.49 -13.41 -12.23
CA THR A 57 1.77 -13.31 -13.67
C THR A 57 0.57 -12.78 -14.46
N GLN A 58 0.80 -12.37 -15.70
CA GLN A 58 -0.28 -11.99 -16.62
C GLN A 58 -1.33 -13.10 -16.79
N GLU A 59 -0.91 -14.37 -16.92
CA GLU A 59 -1.83 -15.50 -17.09
C GLU A 59 -2.66 -15.73 -15.82
N GLU A 60 -2.06 -15.59 -14.64
CA GLU A 60 -2.78 -15.71 -13.37
C GLU A 60 -3.82 -14.60 -13.21
N VAL A 61 -3.47 -13.36 -13.60
CA VAL A 61 -4.44 -12.25 -13.65
C VAL A 61 -5.63 -12.61 -14.53
N LYS A 62 -5.37 -13.10 -15.74
CA LYS A 62 -6.44 -13.51 -16.67
C LYS A 62 -7.27 -14.68 -16.13
N SER A 63 -6.65 -15.62 -15.42
CA SER A 63 -7.37 -16.71 -14.77
C SER A 63 -8.26 -16.24 -13.62
N LEU A 64 -7.88 -15.15 -12.94
CA LEU A 64 -8.61 -14.62 -11.79
C LEU A 64 -9.74 -13.66 -12.21
N LEU A 65 -9.48 -12.80 -13.20
CA LEU A 65 -10.38 -11.71 -13.60
C LEU A 65 -11.04 -11.91 -14.97
N GLY A 66 -10.58 -12.90 -15.75
CA GLY A 66 -10.97 -13.06 -17.15
C GLY A 66 -10.10 -12.25 -18.10
N GLU A 67 -10.50 -12.23 -19.37
CA GLU A 67 -9.85 -11.39 -20.38
C GLU A 67 -10.10 -9.90 -20.10
N PRO A 68 -9.11 -9.03 -20.31
CA PRO A 68 -9.29 -7.60 -20.13
C PRO A 68 -10.22 -7.01 -21.20
N ASP A 69 -10.93 -5.95 -20.85
CA ASP A 69 -11.78 -5.21 -21.78
C ASP A 69 -10.97 -4.55 -22.89
N LYS A 70 -9.73 -4.17 -22.56
CA LYS A 70 -8.78 -3.53 -23.48
C LYS A 70 -7.34 -3.85 -23.06
N THR A 71 -6.43 -3.87 -24.02
CA THR A 71 -5.00 -4.01 -23.77
C THR A 71 -4.24 -2.98 -24.61
N GLU A 72 -3.29 -2.26 -24.00
CA GLU A 72 -2.44 -1.28 -24.68
C GLU A 72 -0.98 -1.42 -24.25
N THR A 73 -0.08 -0.79 -25.01
CA THR A 73 1.32 -0.64 -24.60
C THR A 73 1.63 0.84 -24.44
N ILE A 74 1.93 1.26 -23.22
CA ILE A 74 2.26 2.64 -22.87
C ILE A 74 3.73 2.69 -22.50
N ASN A 75 4.53 3.45 -23.25
CA ASN A 75 5.98 3.59 -23.04
C ASN A 75 6.71 2.24 -22.90
N GLY A 76 6.31 1.25 -23.71
CA GLY A 76 6.90 -0.10 -23.70
C GLY A 76 6.40 -1.02 -22.58
N VAL A 77 5.46 -0.57 -21.73
CA VAL A 77 4.82 -1.38 -20.68
C VAL A 77 3.44 -1.82 -21.14
N LEU A 78 3.14 -3.11 -21.01
CA LEU A 78 1.83 -3.66 -21.32
C LEU A 78 0.83 -3.27 -20.22
N VAL A 79 -0.32 -2.74 -20.59
CA VAL A 79 -1.39 -2.32 -19.68
C VAL A 79 -2.68 -3.04 -20.04
N LEU A 80 -3.25 -3.74 -19.05
CA LEU A 80 -4.52 -4.43 -19.13
C LEU A 80 -5.59 -3.58 -18.44
N TYR A 81 -6.71 -3.37 -19.12
CA TYR A 81 -7.83 -2.59 -18.58
C TYR A 81 -8.98 -3.51 -18.22
N TYR A 82 -9.51 -3.34 -17.03
CA TYR A 82 -10.65 -4.09 -16.50
C TYR A 82 -11.76 -3.12 -16.07
N THR A 83 -13.00 -3.57 -16.20
CA THR A 83 -14.16 -2.83 -15.73
C THR A 83 -14.00 -2.49 -14.24
N SER A 84 -14.17 -1.22 -13.92
CA SER A 84 -14.04 -0.71 -12.57
C SER A 84 -15.38 -0.67 -11.84
N THR A 85 -15.33 -0.48 -10.52
CA THR A 85 -16.51 -0.04 -9.75
C THR A 85 -16.98 1.36 -10.12
N SER A 86 -16.10 2.18 -10.70
CA SER A 86 -16.49 3.47 -11.26
C SER A 86 -17.15 3.29 -12.63
N PRO A 87 -18.36 3.82 -12.88
CA PRO A 87 -19.03 3.66 -14.17
C PRO A 87 -18.35 4.46 -15.30
N TYR A 88 -17.38 5.32 -14.98
CA TYR A 88 -16.73 6.23 -15.91
C TYR A 88 -15.29 5.84 -16.26
N PHE A 89 -14.67 4.96 -15.47
CA PHE A 89 -13.24 4.65 -15.59
C PHE A 89 -13.01 3.14 -15.55
N THR A 90 -11.83 2.71 -16.01
CA THR A 90 -11.37 1.33 -15.93
C THR A 90 -10.24 1.22 -14.93
N ASP A 91 -10.13 0.06 -14.29
CA ASP A 91 -8.98 -0.30 -13.47
C ASP A 91 -7.85 -0.76 -14.41
N GLU A 92 -6.61 -0.45 -14.04
CA GLU A 92 -5.44 -0.65 -14.91
C GLU A 92 -4.44 -1.58 -14.22
N ILE A 93 -3.92 -2.58 -14.94
CA ILE A 93 -2.86 -3.47 -14.47
C ILE A 93 -1.68 -3.36 -15.43
N PHE A 94 -0.52 -2.99 -14.89
CA PHE A 94 0.71 -2.84 -15.65
C PHE A 94 1.53 -4.12 -15.50
N ILE A 95 1.89 -4.72 -16.64
CA ILE A 95 2.70 -5.94 -16.70
C ILE A 95 4.13 -5.56 -17.05
N GLY A 96 5.05 -5.93 -16.17
CA GLY A 96 6.49 -5.77 -16.35
C GLY A 96 7.05 -6.70 -17.42
N SER A 97 8.29 -6.41 -17.85
CA SER A 97 8.98 -7.21 -18.88
C SER A 97 9.22 -8.67 -18.49
N ASP A 98 9.14 -9.00 -17.21
CA ASP A 98 9.24 -10.36 -16.67
C ASP A 98 7.88 -11.11 -16.64
N ASN A 99 6.87 -10.56 -17.30
CA ASN A 99 5.50 -11.09 -17.39
C ASN A 99 4.75 -11.12 -16.04
N LYS A 100 5.15 -10.25 -15.10
CA LYS A 100 4.50 -10.12 -13.80
C LYS A 100 3.82 -8.77 -13.64
N VAL A 101 2.80 -8.73 -12.78
CA VAL A 101 2.16 -7.48 -12.39
C VAL A 101 3.18 -6.59 -11.70
N GLU A 102 3.38 -5.38 -12.22
CA GLU A 102 4.25 -4.38 -11.61
C GLU A 102 3.46 -3.37 -10.78
N PHE A 103 2.28 -2.99 -11.28
CA PHE A 103 1.47 -1.93 -10.70
C PHE A 103 -0.02 -2.16 -11.01
N ILE A 104 -0.87 -1.78 -10.06
CA ILE A 104 -2.33 -1.80 -10.21
C ILE A 104 -2.85 -0.41 -9.85
N ARG A 105 -3.69 0.15 -10.71
CA ARG A 105 -4.42 1.38 -10.47
C ARG A 105 -5.91 1.08 -10.42
N GLU A 106 -6.45 1.08 -9.21
CA GLU A 106 -7.88 0.91 -8.95
C GLU A 106 -8.55 2.28 -8.93
N ARG A 107 -9.61 2.47 -9.71
CA ARG A 107 -10.41 3.70 -9.78
C ARG A 107 -11.67 3.53 -8.93
N ILE A 108 -11.85 4.36 -7.91
CA ILE A 108 -12.97 4.25 -6.95
C ILE A 108 -13.84 5.50 -6.89
N ILE A 109 -13.69 6.40 -7.87
CA ILE A 109 -14.47 7.63 -7.99
C ILE A 109 -15.97 7.32 -7.96
N GLY A 110 -16.67 7.97 -7.03
CA GLY A 110 -18.12 7.84 -6.83
C GLY A 110 -18.54 6.95 -5.66
N ARG A 111 -17.58 6.33 -4.96
CA ARG A 111 -17.85 5.54 -3.76
C ARG A 111 -17.87 6.43 -2.51
N SER A 112 -19.00 6.42 -1.79
CA SER A 112 -19.18 7.19 -0.56
C SER A 112 -18.81 6.43 0.71
N ASP A 113 -18.56 5.12 0.60
CA ASP A 113 -18.15 4.27 1.73
C ASP A 113 -16.65 4.33 2.02
N ILE A 114 -15.90 5.13 1.24
CA ILE A 114 -14.46 5.23 1.28
C ILE A 114 -14.05 6.64 1.70
N SER A 115 -13.42 6.74 2.87
CA SER A 115 -12.86 7.97 3.42
C SER A 115 -11.34 7.96 3.25
N LEU A 116 -10.79 9.04 2.68
CA LEU A 116 -9.35 9.20 2.52
C LEU A 116 -8.65 9.19 3.88
N GLN A 117 -9.18 9.88 4.89
CA GLN A 117 -8.62 9.91 6.24
C GLN A 117 -8.53 8.50 6.84
N THR A 118 -9.55 7.67 6.61
CA THR A 118 -9.53 6.27 7.05
C THR A 118 -8.38 5.50 6.41
N TYR A 119 -8.15 5.68 5.10
CA TYR A 119 -7.02 5.04 4.42
C TYR A 119 -5.66 5.59 4.83
N LEU A 120 -5.51 6.90 5.01
CA LEU A 120 -4.26 7.50 5.46
C LEU A 120 -3.89 7.03 6.87
N ASN A 121 -4.88 6.92 7.77
CA ASN A 121 -4.67 6.35 9.09
C ASN A 121 -4.19 4.89 9.02
N ASN A 122 -4.75 4.11 8.09
CA ASN A 122 -4.34 2.73 7.87
C ASN A 122 -2.96 2.63 7.21
N LEU A 123 -2.60 3.56 6.32
CA LEU A 123 -1.35 3.60 5.59
C LEU A 123 -0.16 3.88 6.53
N GLY A 124 -0.38 4.66 7.58
CA GLY A 124 0.64 4.95 8.61
C GLY A 124 1.59 6.04 8.14
N ASN A 125 2.86 5.70 7.94
CA ASN A 125 3.82 6.65 7.40
C ASN A 125 3.59 6.77 5.89
N TYR A 126 3.42 8.00 5.42
CA TYR A 126 3.24 8.26 4.00
C TYR A 126 3.96 9.55 3.60
N ILE A 127 4.26 9.62 2.32
CA ILE A 127 4.84 10.77 1.64
C ILE A 127 3.76 11.35 0.74
N ARG A 128 3.53 12.66 0.84
CA ARG A 128 2.65 13.36 -0.09
C ARG A 128 3.44 13.74 -1.34
N LEU A 129 2.95 13.34 -2.50
CA LEU A 129 3.47 13.74 -3.81
C LEU A 129 2.50 14.70 -4.49
N TYR A 130 3.10 15.63 -5.24
CA TYR A 130 2.42 16.61 -6.06
C TYR A 130 2.36 16.11 -7.49
N GLY A 131 1.19 16.16 -8.10
CA GLY A 131 0.93 15.71 -9.46
C GLY A 131 0.05 16.70 -10.23
N PRO A 132 -0.51 16.29 -11.39
CA PRO A 132 -1.25 17.16 -12.31
C PRO A 132 -2.41 17.94 -11.67
N ASP A 133 -3.12 17.33 -10.72
CA ASP A 133 -4.34 17.89 -10.12
C ASP A 133 -4.10 18.57 -8.75
N SER A 134 -2.84 18.67 -8.31
CA SER A 134 -2.50 19.20 -6.99
C SER A 134 -2.82 20.69 -6.83
N GLU A 135 -2.50 21.49 -7.83
CA GLU A 135 -2.74 22.95 -7.77
C GLU A 135 -4.21 23.31 -7.99
N SER A 136 -4.83 22.72 -9.02
CA SER A 136 -6.18 23.08 -9.46
C SER A 136 -7.28 22.53 -8.54
N SER A 137 -7.07 21.33 -8.00
CA SER A 137 -8.12 20.55 -7.34
C SER A 137 -7.74 20.15 -5.91
N GLY A 138 -6.53 20.45 -5.46
CA GLY A 138 -6.04 20.02 -4.14
C GLY A 138 -5.96 18.50 -4.00
N ILE A 139 -5.82 17.78 -5.12
CA ILE A 139 -5.71 16.33 -5.15
C ILE A 139 -4.23 15.96 -5.07
N PHE A 140 -3.88 15.11 -4.11
CA PHE A 140 -2.51 14.67 -3.90
C PHE A 140 -2.43 13.14 -3.89
N LEU A 141 -1.24 12.62 -4.19
CA LEU A 141 -0.95 11.21 -4.07
C LEU A 141 -0.21 10.96 -2.75
N TYR A 142 -0.78 10.15 -1.89
CA TYR A 142 -0.22 9.77 -0.59
C TYR A 142 0.36 8.38 -0.68
N VAL A 143 1.68 8.27 -0.66
CA VAL A 143 2.43 7.04 -0.96
C VAL A 143 3.07 6.49 0.31
N SER A 144 2.93 5.19 0.54
CA SER A 144 3.75 4.44 1.51
C SER A 144 4.61 3.45 0.73
N PRO A 145 5.86 3.84 0.41
CA PRO A 145 6.76 3.01 -0.38
C PRO A 145 7.01 1.64 0.25
N GLU A 146 7.13 1.57 1.57
CA GLU A 146 7.38 0.34 2.32
C GLU A 146 6.19 -0.61 2.37
N ARG A 147 4.98 -0.12 2.09
CA ARG A 147 3.75 -0.94 2.06
C ARG A 147 3.31 -1.28 0.66
N GLY A 148 3.94 -0.69 -0.36
CA GLY A 148 3.55 -0.93 -1.74
C GLY A 148 2.16 -0.37 -2.06
N ALA A 149 1.76 0.73 -1.41
CA ALA A 149 0.41 1.28 -1.55
C ALA A 149 0.42 2.81 -1.64
N ALA A 150 -0.52 3.37 -2.40
CA ALA A 150 -0.79 4.80 -2.41
C ALA A 150 -2.28 5.12 -2.60
N TYR A 151 -2.69 6.31 -2.19
CA TYR A 151 -4.05 6.84 -2.38
C TYR A 151 -3.99 8.18 -3.10
N LEU A 152 -4.75 8.31 -4.17
CA LEU A 152 -4.98 9.62 -4.80
C LEU A 152 -6.30 10.17 -4.27
N GLY A 153 -6.27 11.39 -3.74
CA GLY A 153 -7.49 11.99 -3.20
C GLY A 153 -7.31 13.42 -2.71
N ASN A 154 -8.44 14.02 -2.33
CA ASN A 154 -8.51 15.38 -1.82
C ASN A 154 -8.75 15.34 -0.30
N PRO A 155 -7.83 15.87 0.53
CA PRO A 155 -7.94 15.81 1.99
C PRO A 155 -8.96 16.78 2.56
N ILE A 156 -9.40 17.80 1.80
CA ILE A 156 -10.33 18.84 2.26
C ILE A 156 -11.76 18.29 2.31
N ASN A 157 -12.15 17.50 1.31
CA ASN A 157 -13.48 16.90 1.21
C ASN A 157 -13.50 15.40 1.51
N ASP A 158 -12.38 14.85 2.00
CA ASP A 158 -12.19 13.44 2.37
C ASP A 158 -12.44 12.43 1.22
N LEU A 159 -12.25 12.89 -0.02
CA LEU A 159 -12.46 12.09 -1.22
C LEU A 159 -11.24 11.21 -1.53
N THR A 160 -11.48 9.92 -1.80
CA THR A 160 -10.49 9.04 -2.44
C THR A 160 -10.93 8.72 -3.86
N GLU A 161 -10.06 8.96 -4.84
CA GLU A 161 -10.35 8.71 -6.24
C GLU A 161 -9.71 7.42 -6.74
N GLN A 162 -8.53 7.09 -6.22
CA GLN A 162 -7.76 5.95 -6.70
C GLN A 162 -7.00 5.28 -5.57
N ILE A 163 -6.85 3.96 -5.69
CA ILE A 163 -5.97 3.15 -4.87
C ILE A 163 -4.93 2.51 -5.76
N TRP A 164 -3.68 2.61 -5.34
CA TRP A 164 -2.52 2.21 -6.12
C TRP A 164 -1.80 1.10 -5.36
N TYR A 165 -1.47 0.01 -6.04
CA TYR A 165 -0.72 -1.11 -5.48
C TYR A 165 0.54 -1.37 -6.31
N PHE A 166 1.68 -1.54 -5.65
CA PHE A 166 2.98 -1.79 -6.28
C PHE A 166 3.87 -2.60 -5.34
N GLN A 167 5.00 -3.10 -5.85
CA GLN A 167 6.00 -3.73 -4.99
C GLN A 167 6.62 -2.70 -4.03
N PRO A 168 6.77 -3.01 -2.74
CA PRO A 168 7.48 -2.15 -1.82
C PRO A 168 8.87 -1.76 -2.34
N ASN A 169 9.17 -0.46 -2.33
CA ASN A 169 10.42 0.06 -2.88
C ASN A 169 10.82 1.38 -2.20
N SER A 170 11.96 1.95 -2.56
CA SER A 170 12.33 3.31 -2.14
C SER A 170 11.54 4.35 -2.95
N ILE A 171 11.30 5.53 -2.37
CA ILE A 171 10.58 6.58 -3.08
C ILE A 171 11.33 7.03 -4.34
N GLU A 172 12.65 7.05 -4.30
CA GLU A 172 13.51 7.42 -5.43
C GLU A 172 13.29 6.47 -6.61
N ASN A 173 13.26 5.16 -6.35
CA ASN A 173 13.01 4.15 -7.38
C ASN A 173 11.59 4.20 -7.92
N LEU A 174 10.59 4.48 -7.06
CA LEU A 174 9.20 4.63 -7.49
C LEU A 174 9.05 5.81 -8.43
N LEU A 175 9.66 6.96 -8.13
CA LEU A 175 9.59 8.16 -8.97
C LEU A 175 10.26 7.99 -10.36
N GLN A 176 11.08 6.95 -10.55
CA GLN A 176 11.61 6.59 -11.88
C GLN A 176 10.63 5.76 -12.72
N LYS A 177 9.51 5.31 -12.14
CA LYS A 177 8.55 4.45 -12.83
C LYS A 177 7.59 5.28 -13.66
N THR A 178 7.21 4.75 -14.82
CA THR A 178 6.28 5.41 -15.76
C THR A 178 4.97 5.83 -15.10
N TYR A 179 4.43 5.02 -14.19
CA TYR A 179 3.17 5.32 -13.48
C TYR A 179 3.30 6.39 -12.39
N PHE A 180 4.52 6.82 -12.04
CA PHE A 180 4.81 7.96 -11.14
C PHE A 180 5.42 9.15 -11.88
N ALA A 181 5.59 9.11 -13.20
CA ALA A 181 6.38 10.08 -13.96
C ALA A 181 5.89 11.54 -13.82
N GLU A 182 4.60 11.74 -13.55
CA GLU A 182 4.00 13.07 -13.37
C GLU A 182 3.97 13.54 -11.90
N TYR A 183 4.53 12.75 -10.98
CA TYR A 183 4.51 13.03 -9.55
C TYR A 183 5.89 13.40 -9.02
N SER A 184 5.92 14.26 -8.01
CA SER A 184 7.17 14.72 -7.41
C SER A 184 7.01 15.11 -5.94
N LEU A 185 8.14 15.20 -5.23
CA LEU A 185 8.19 15.59 -3.81
C LEU A 185 7.97 17.09 -3.58
N THR A 186 8.19 17.89 -4.62
CA THR A 186 8.05 19.34 -4.59
C THR A 186 6.91 19.74 -5.49
N GLU A 187 6.18 20.77 -5.11
CA GLU A 187 5.19 21.35 -6.00
C GLU A 187 5.88 21.87 -7.28
N ILE A 188 5.57 21.27 -8.42
CA ILE A 188 6.03 21.78 -9.72
C ILE A 188 5.07 22.88 -10.10
N LEU A 189 5.44 24.12 -9.79
CA LEU A 189 4.72 25.29 -10.30
C LEU A 189 4.88 25.30 -11.83
N LYS A 190 3.79 25.12 -12.56
CA LYS A 190 3.82 25.45 -13.99
C LYS A 190 4.13 26.95 -14.09
N PRO A 191 5.07 27.38 -14.97
CA PRO A 191 5.19 28.78 -15.29
C PRO A 191 3.80 29.28 -15.69
N ALA A 192 3.35 30.41 -15.14
CA ALA A 192 2.12 31.02 -15.59
C ALA A 192 2.23 31.21 -17.10
N ASP A 193 1.34 30.58 -17.87
CA ASP A 193 1.29 30.76 -19.31
C ASP A 193 1.13 32.25 -19.60
N GLY A 194 2.18 32.87 -20.16
CA GLY A 194 2.13 34.23 -20.71
C GLY A 194 2.79 35.33 -19.86
N VAL A 195 4.12 35.43 -19.94
CA VAL A 195 4.79 36.71 -20.19
C VAL A 195 5.88 36.47 -21.22
N GLU A 196 5.50 36.49 -22.51
CA GLU A 196 6.39 36.96 -23.58
C GLU A 196 6.22 38.46 -23.77
#